data_AF-A0A7G6STR0-F1
#
_entry.id   AF-A0A7G6STR0-F1
#
_cell.length_a   1.000
_cell.length_b   1.000
_cell.length_c   1.000
_cell.angle_alpha   90.00
_cell.angle_beta   90.00
_cell.angle_gamma   90.00
#
_symmetry.space_group_name_H-M   'P 1'
#
loop_
_entity.id
_entity.type
_entity.pdbx_description
1 polymer ?
#
loop_
_entity_poly.entity_id
_entity_poly.type
_entity_poly.pdbx_seq_one_letter_code
_entity_poly.pdbx_strand_id
1 'polypeptide(L)'
;MNWIRIAAATALVGCPVAAVAKEAVSCGGAAMLGGAQLNCSHVEPTAPPQFCTFSWALHTMAGDQKIVEGTFLLPPGASNVTIYQGSGFDRALSNPIVICRGNK
;
A
#
# COMPACT_ATOMS: atom_id res chain seq x y z
N MET A 1 44.98 -46.55 14.52
CA MET A 1 45.76 -46.14 13.34
C MET A 1 45.07 -46.79 12.14
N ASN A 2 44.27 -46.14 11.30
CA ASN A 2 44.08 -44.73 10.98
C ASN A 2 42.59 -44.36 10.91
N TRP A 3 42.28 -43.20 11.49
CA TRP A 3 41.10 -42.39 11.22
C TRP A 3 41.17 -41.80 9.81
N ILE A 4 40.02 -41.66 9.13
CA ILE A 4 39.52 -40.44 8.47
C ILE A 4 38.07 -40.75 8.03
N ARG A 5 37.08 -40.14 8.70
CA ARG A 5 35.70 -40.06 8.21
C ARG A 5 35.53 -38.68 7.58
N ILE A 6 35.34 -38.66 6.26
CA ILE A 6 35.10 -37.44 5.50
C ILE A 6 33.68 -36.98 5.82
N ALA A 7 33.57 -35.89 6.59
CA ALA A 7 32.31 -35.20 6.82
C ALA A 7 31.97 -34.38 5.57
N ALA A 8 30.99 -34.84 4.80
CA ALA A 8 30.39 -34.05 3.72
C ALA A 8 29.55 -32.94 4.35
N ALA A 9 30.11 -31.73 4.44
CA ALA A 9 29.37 -30.54 4.79
C ALA A 9 28.46 -30.15 3.62
N THR A 10 27.18 -30.46 3.72
CA THR A 10 26.14 -29.93 2.83
C THR A 10 26.03 -28.43 3.03
N ALA A 11 26.64 -27.66 2.14
CA ALA A 11 26.45 -26.22 2.05
C ALA A 11 25.01 -25.93 1.63
N LEU A 12 24.19 -25.51 2.60
CA LEU A 12 22.88 -24.92 2.37
C LEU A 12 23.08 -23.61 1.59
N VAL A 13 22.95 -23.68 0.26
CA VAL A 13 22.78 -22.52 -0.61
C VAL A 13 21.38 -21.95 -0.34
N GLY A 14 21.24 -21.22 0.76
CA GLY A 14 20.08 -20.38 1.01
C GLY A 14 20.20 -19.15 0.14
N CYS A 15 19.57 -19.14 -1.04
CA CYS A 15 19.30 -17.90 -1.75
C CYS A 15 18.49 -17.00 -0.82
N PRO A 16 18.96 -15.80 -0.47
CA PRO A 16 18.12 -14.82 0.20
C PRO A 16 17.13 -14.32 -0.83
N VAL A 17 16.02 -15.04 -1.01
CA VAL A 17 14.84 -14.45 -1.63
C VAL A 17 14.42 -13.37 -0.66
N ALA A 18 14.66 -12.11 -1.04
CA ALA A 18 14.18 -10.97 -0.29
C ALA A 18 12.69 -11.20 -0.02
N ALA A 19 12.33 -11.37 1.25
CA ALA A 19 10.95 -11.49 1.65
C ALA A 19 10.28 -10.16 1.33
N VAL A 20 9.65 -10.07 0.16
CA VAL A 20 8.80 -8.95 -0.22
C VAL A 20 7.64 -9.01 0.75
N ALA A 21 7.61 -8.12 1.73
CA ALA A 21 6.48 -8.03 2.64
C ALA A 21 5.24 -7.75 1.79
N LYS A 22 4.34 -8.72 1.72
CA LYS A 22 3.10 -8.60 0.95
C LYS A 22 2.31 -7.44 1.53
N GLU A 23 2.04 -6.41 0.72
CA GLU A 23 1.29 -5.24 1.16
C GLU A 23 -0.13 -5.69 1.55
N ALA A 24 -0.56 -5.36 2.76
CA ALA A 24 -1.89 -5.75 3.25
C ALA A 24 -3.03 -4.95 2.59
N VAL A 25 -2.70 -3.81 1.98
CA VAL A 25 -3.63 -2.87 1.37
C VAL A 25 -3.13 -2.48 -0.01
N SER A 26 -4.03 -2.42 -0.98
CA SER A 26 -3.80 -1.86 -2.30
C SER A 26 -4.71 -0.66 -2.49
N CYS A 27 -4.14 0.49 -2.84
CA CYS A 27 -4.88 1.73 -3.07
C CYS A 27 -4.58 2.31 -4.45
N GLY A 28 -5.61 2.84 -5.10
CA GLY A 28 -5.53 3.52 -6.39
C GLY A 28 -6.34 4.80 -6.36
N GLY A 29 -5.73 5.88 -6.84
CA GLY A 29 -6.38 7.18 -6.96
C GLY A 29 -6.34 7.68 -8.39
N ALA A 30 -7.43 8.30 -8.82
CA ALA A 30 -7.51 8.97 -10.12
C ALA A 30 -8.18 10.33 -9.96
N ALA A 31 -7.59 11.34 -10.57
CA ALA A 31 -8.19 12.65 -10.72
C ALA A 31 -8.37 12.95 -12.20
N MET A 32 -9.58 13.35 -12.55
CA MET A 32 -10.01 13.69 -13.90
C MET A 32 -10.67 15.07 -13.86
N LEU A 33 -10.95 15.64 -15.03
CA LEU A 33 -11.57 16.95 -15.14
C LEU A 33 -12.87 17.03 -14.34
N GLY A 34 -12.86 17.77 -13.23
CA GLY A 34 -14.00 17.99 -12.34
C GLY A 34 -13.96 17.22 -11.01
N GLY A 35 -13.08 16.24 -10.83
CA GLY A 35 -13.05 15.48 -9.58
C GLY A 35 -11.87 14.53 -9.36
N ALA A 36 -11.80 14.01 -8.15
CA ALA A 36 -10.76 13.10 -7.69
C ALA A 36 -11.37 12.00 -6.81
N GLN A 37 -10.94 10.76 -7.01
CA GLN A 37 -11.38 9.62 -6.22
C GLN A 37 -10.17 8.77 -5.80
N LEU A 38 -10.21 8.27 -4.57
CA LEU A 38 -9.27 7.31 -4.01
C LEU A 38 -10.05 6.09 -3.51
N ASN A 39 -9.68 4.91 -4.01
CA ASN A 39 -10.24 3.65 -3.56
C ASN A 39 -9.14 2.75 -2.99
N CYS A 40 -9.49 1.97 -1.98
CA CYS A 40 -8.59 1.01 -1.34
C CYS A 40 -9.26 -0.35 -1.13
N SER A 41 -8.44 -1.39 -1.16
CA SER A 41 -8.81 -2.78 -0.90
C SER A 41 -7.83 -3.40 0.09
N HIS A 42 -8.34 -4.20 1.01
CA HIS A 42 -7.55 -5.07 1.89
C HIS A 42 -7.27 -6.37 1.15
N VAL A 43 -6.01 -6.59 0.76
CA VAL A 43 -5.62 -7.63 -0.21
C VAL A 43 -4.88 -8.81 0.43
N GLU A 44 -4.58 -8.74 1.73
CA GLU A 44 -3.98 -9.84 2.49
C GLU A 44 -5.00 -10.46 3.46
N PRO A 45 -5.64 -11.60 3.12
CA PRO A 45 -6.75 -12.14 3.90
C PRO A 45 -6.43 -12.43 5.37
N THR A 46 -5.18 -12.73 5.70
CA THR A 46 -4.77 -13.05 7.08
C THR A 46 -4.26 -11.85 7.86
N ALA A 47 -4.13 -10.67 7.24
CA ALA A 47 -3.70 -9.47 7.94
C ALA A 47 -4.85 -8.90 8.79
N PRO A 48 -4.54 -8.33 9.97
CA PRO A 48 -5.56 -7.68 10.80
C PRO A 48 -6.18 -6.46 10.09
N PRO A 49 -7.28 -5.90 10.65
CA PRO A 49 -7.80 -4.61 10.20
C PRO A 49 -6.69 -3.56 10.13
N GLN A 50 -6.72 -2.75 9.08
CA GLN A 50 -5.66 -1.77 8.80
C GLN A 50 -6.18 -0.37 9.11
N PHE A 51 -5.48 0.34 10.00
CA PHE A 51 -5.71 1.76 10.20
C PHE A 51 -4.76 2.54 9.28
N CYS A 52 -5.31 3.31 8.36
CA CYS A 52 -4.57 3.95 7.28
C CYS A 52 -4.72 5.47 7.33
N THR A 53 -3.67 6.17 6.92
CA THR A 53 -3.67 7.60 6.63
C THR A 53 -3.34 7.79 5.16
N PHE A 54 -4.02 8.71 4.49
CA PHE A 54 -3.68 9.10 3.12
C PHE A 54 -3.31 10.58 3.04
N SER A 55 -2.44 10.90 2.08
CA SER A 55 -2.14 12.25 1.64
C SER A 55 -1.98 12.26 0.12
N TRP A 56 -2.57 13.24 -0.55
CA TRP A 56 -2.59 13.29 -2.00
C TRP A 56 -2.53 14.72 -2.53
N ALA A 57 -1.53 15.01 -3.36
CA ALA A 57 -1.38 16.28 -4.02
C ALA A 57 -2.20 16.32 -5.33
N LEU A 58 -3.13 17.26 -5.40
CA LEU A 58 -4.04 17.46 -6.52
C LEU A 58 -3.90 18.87 -7.09
N HIS A 59 -4.14 19.00 -8.39
CA HIS A 59 -4.25 20.28 -9.05
C HIS A 59 -5.73 20.66 -9.15
N THR A 60 -6.04 21.91 -8.80
CA THR A 60 -7.39 22.45 -8.79
C THR A 60 -7.71 23.13 -10.11
N MET A 61 -9.01 23.20 -10.43
CA MET A 61 -9.50 23.90 -11.63
C MET A 61 -9.13 25.40 -11.65
N ALA A 62 -8.79 25.99 -10.49
CA ALA A 62 -8.33 27.37 -10.37
C ALA A 62 -6.85 27.57 -10.72
N GLY A 63 -6.10 26.49 -10.95
CA GLY A 63 -4.66 26.53 -11.21
C GLY A 63 -3.77 26.32 -9.98
N ASP A 64 -4.37 26.19 -8.79
CA ASP A 64 -3.63 25.98 -7.54
C ASP A 64 -3.37 24.49 -7.27
N GLN A 65 -2.33 24.21 -6.47
CA GLN A 65 -2.11 22.91 -5.86
C GLN A 65 -2.79 22.82 -4.50
N LYS A 66 -3.47 21.70 -4.22
CA LYS A 66 -4.06 21.39 -2.93
C LYS A 66 -3.65 19.99 -2.47
N ILE A 67 -3.30 19.86 -1.19
CA ILE A 67 -3.11 18.57 -0.54
C ILE A 67 -4.43 18.18 0.14
N VAL A 68 -4.91 16.97 -0.16
CA VAL A 68 -6.04 16.36 0.55
C VAL A 68 -5.52 15.20 1.38
N GLU A 69 -6.00 15.11 2.61
CA GLU A 69 -5.52 14.13 3.58
C GLU A 69 -6.65 13.66 4.48
N GLY A 70 -6.47 12.50 5.09
CA GLY A 70 -7.44 11.91 5.99
C GLY A 70 -7.01 10.56 6.53
N THR A 71 -7.82 10.01 7.43
CA THR A 71 -7.61 8.70 8.04
C THR A 71 -8.84 7.82 7.84
N PHE A 72 -8.62 6.51 7.77
CA PHE A 72 -9.69 5.53 7.61
C PHE A 72 -9.29 4.18 8.20
N LEU A 73 -10.30 3.41 8.60
CA LEU A 73 -10.13 2.01 8.97
C LEU A 73 -10.57 1.15 7.78
N LEU A 74 -9.72 0.21 7.38
CA LEU A 74 -10.01 -0.75 6.33
C LEU A 74 -10.16 -2.15 6.96
N PRO A 75 -11.39 -2.69 7.03
CA PRO A 75 -11.63 -4.03 7.56
C PRO A 75 -10.96 -5.11 6.69
N PRO A 76 -10.63 -6.29 7.27
CA PRO A 76 -10.15 -7.42 6.51
C PRO A 76 -11.12 -7.82 5.40
N GLY A 77 -10.59 -8.07 4.20
CA GLY A 77 -11.38 -8.48 3.03
C GLY A 77 -12.25 -7.38 2.40
N ALA A 78 -12.20 -6.15 2.89
CA ALA A 78 -12.88 -5.03 2.24
C ALA A 78 -12.26 -4.76 0.86
N SER A 79 -13.08 -4.57 -0.18
CA SER A 79 -12.61 -4.39 -1.56
C SER A 79 -13.26 -3.17 -2.21
N ASN A 80 -12.47 -2.39 -2.95
CA ASN A 80 -12.91 -1.21 -3.71
C ASN A 80 -13.67 -0.19 -2.85
N VAL A 81 -13.21 0.03 -1.62
CA VAL A 81 -13.82 1.01 -0.72
C VAL A 81 -13.42 2.41 -1.14
N THR A 82 -14.40 3.29 -1.39
CA THR A 82 -14.15 4.71 -1.63
C THR A 82 -13.69 5.39 -0.35
N ILE A 83 -12.43 5.79 -0.31
CA ILE A 83 -11.81 6.46 0.84
C ILE A 83 -11.97 7.97 0.73
N TYR A 84 -11.83 8.50 -0.49
CA TYR A 84 -11.99 9.92 -0.77
C TYR A 84 -12.71 10.11 -2.09
N GLN A 85 -13.63 11.07 -2.12
CA GLN A 85 -14.25 11.58 -3.33
C GLN A 85 -14.40 13.09 -3.18
N GLY A 86 -13.80 13.83 -4.11
CA GLY A 86 -13.82 15.29 -4.13
C GLY A 86 -14.07 15.85 -5.52
N SER A 87 -14.48 17.11 -5.57
CA SER A 87 -14.70 17.87 -6.80
C SER A 87 -13.77 19.08 -6.88
N GLY A 88 -13.70 19.71 -8.05
CA GLY A 88 -12.90 20.93 -8.25
C GLY A 88 -11.42 20.69 -8.56
N PHE A 89 -11.07 19.46 -8.96
CA PHE A 89 -9.74 19.06 -9.40
C PHE A 89 -9.76 18.74 -10.90
N ASP A 90 -8.64 18.96 -11.59
CA ASP A 90 -8.47 18.54 -12.99
C ASP A 90 -7.51 17.37 -13.17
N ARG A 91 -6.50 17.23 -12.31
CA ARG A 91 -5.52 16.14 -12.38
C ARG A 91 -4.83 15.89 -11.04
N ALA A 92 -4.20 14.72 -10.96
CA ALA A 92 -3.34 14.35 -9.85
C ALA A 92 -1.91 14.84 -10.13
N LEU A 93 -1.26 15.41 -9.12
CA LEU A 93 0.16 15.81 -9.21
C LEU A 93 1.09 14.68 -8.76
N SER A 94 0.55 13.72 -8.00
CA SER A 94 1.25 12.52 -7.55
C SER A 94 0.28 11.34 -7.46
N ASN A 95 0.82 10.13 -7.32
CA ASN A 95 0.03 9.04 -6.77
C ASN A 95 -0.36 9.36 -5.31
N PRO A 96 -1.51 8.87 -4.82
CA PRO A 96 -1.86 8.99 -3.41
C PRO A 96 -0.84 8.23 -2.56
N ILE A 97 -0.37 8.86 -1.49
CA ILE A 97 0.46 8.20 -0.49
C ILE A 97 -0.48 7.62 0.55
N VAL A 98 -0.45 6.30 0.76
CA VAL A 98 -1.25 5.63 1.78
C VAL A 98 -0.33 4.84 2.70
N ILE A 99 -0.42 5.13 4.00
CA ILE A 99 0.36 4.47 5.04
C ILE A 99 -0.59 3.74 5.97
N CYS A 100 -0.50 2.42 6.00
CA CYS A 100 -1.35 1.56 6.81
C CYS A 100 -0.57 0.89 7.94
N ARG A 101 -1.23 0.75 9.09
CA ARG A 101 -0.72 0.00 10.24
C ARG A 101 -1.80 -0.98 10.69
N GLY A 102 -1.45 -2.26 10.70
CA GLY A 102 -2.30 -3.29 11.29
C GLY A 102 -2.29 -3.18 12.81
N ASN A 103 -3.45 -3.34 13.44
CA ASN A 103 -3.50 -3.54 14.89
C ASN A 103 -3.12 -4.99 15.20
N LYS A 104 -2.25 -5.22 16.20
CA LYS A 104 -1.80 -6.56 16.59
C LYS A 104 -2.87 -7.32 17.37
#